data_AF-A0A1Y4JYT0-F1
#
_entry.id   AF-A0A1Y4JYT0-F1
#
_cell.length_a   1.000
_cell.length_b   1.000
_cell.length_c   1.000
_cell.angle_alpha   90.00
_cell.angle_beta   90.00
_cell.angle_gamma   90.00
#
_symmetry.space_group_name_H-M   'P 1'
#
loop_
_entity.id
_entity.type
_entity.pdbx_description
1 polymer ?
#
loop_
_entity_poly.entity_id
_entity_poly.type
_entity_poly.pdbx_seq_one_letter_code
_entity_poly.pdbx_strand_id
1 'polypeptide(L)'
;MASEKNRRAAHVAGHMGASPRRRRPAAPEVSQEDRITTIRSGQGATVTTRKNAAQAARRARRNAERRYYERHPEARESGVGPERSGRNVVLLVVLSVLALAIVFFVGSCVTALLNPAPDTPSVEETQNEQRPPESATGQGEPDAENEQAAVDGSVSYRGESYALQQQDDGLMGVVCTAGDGTSEVLFKVEGTPAAIMRHGVTILVPENRDGGWDVVCYVIDGHSDPSYVVAEDGSKVSGSGDVVSAELDGTTLRVSDSTGATTEVTLG
;
A
#
# COMPACT_ATOMS: atom_id res chain seq x y z
N MET A 1 41.53 75.17 -40.12
CA MET A 1 42.01 74.46 -38.92
C MET A 1 41.87 72.97 -39.20
N ALA A 2 42.87 72.30 -39.79
CA ALA A 2 44.09 71.82 -39.14
C ALA A 2 43.80 70.88 -37.96
N SER A 3 43.70 69.58 -38.23
CA SER A 3 44.44 68.55 -37.50
C SER A 3 44.48 67.26 -38.32
N GLU A 4 45.61 67.09 -38.99
CA GLU A 4 46.04 65.89 -39.70
C GLU A 4 46.80 64.99 -38.72
N LYS A 5 46.50 63.68 -38.72
CA LYS A 5 47.49 62.60 -38.54
C LYS A 5 46.81 61.28 -38.93
N ASN A 6 47.12 60.76 -40.11
CA ASN A 6 48.23 59.83 -40.39
C ASN A 6 48.08 58.48 -39.70
N ARG A 7 48.37 57.35 -40.33
CA ARG A 7 48.67 56.96 -41.72
C ARG A 7 48.90 55.45 -41.61
N ARG A 8 48.35 54.68 -42.56
CA ARG A 8 48.96 53.60 -43.37
C ARG A 8 49.83 52.56 -42.64
N ALA A 9 49.79 51.26 -42.95
CA ALA A 9 49.69 50.58 -44.24
C ALA A 9 49.24 49.12 -43.92
N ALA A 10 48.97 48.19 -44.84
CA ALA A 10 49.69 47.93 -46.07
C ALA A 10 48.99 46.82 -46.88
N HIS A 11 49.14 46.97 -48.20
CA HIS A 11 49.29 45.94 -49.22
C HIS A 11 48.12 45.01 -49.61
N VAL A 12 47.70 45.26 -50.85
CA VAL A 12 46.90 44.44 -51.75
C VAL A 12 47.82 43.49 -52.54
N ALA A 13 47.28 42.29 -52.76
CA ALA A 13 47.50 41.33 -53.85
C ALA A 13 48.78 40.46 -53.90
N GLY A 14 48.55 39.15 -53.96
CA GLY A 14 49.47 38.13 -54.45
C GLY A 14 48.81 36.75 -54.45
N HIS A 15 48.40 36.28 -55.64
CA HIS A 15 47.87 34.94 -55.94
C HIS A 15 48.77 33.81 -55.43
N MET A 16 48.19 32.74 -54.87
CA MET A 16 48.65 31.35 -55.04
C MET A 16 47.54 30.34 -54.72
N GLY A 17 47.39 29.35 -55.61
CA GLY A 17 47.09 27.96 -55.24
C GLY A 17 45.62 27.56 -55.11
N ALA A 18 45.07 26.97 -56.16
CA ALA A 18 43.85 26.17 -56.10
C ALA A 18 44.01 24.96 -55.15
N SER A 19 43.00 24.73 -54.31
CA SER A 19 42.74 23.46 -53.63
C SER A 19 41.24 23.37 -53.28
N PRO A 20 40.67 22.16 -53.25
CA PRO A 20 39.31 21.90 -53.72
C PRO A 20 38.22 22.42 -52.76
N ARG A 21 37.07 22.77 -53.35
CA ARG A 21 35.80 23.01 -52.66
C ARG A 21 35.49 21.84 -51.72
N ARG A 22 35.84 21.96 -50.45
CA ARG A 22 35.29 21.12 -49.39
C ARG A 22 33.88 21.64 -49.15
N ARG A 23 32.88 20.90 -49.64
CA ARG A 23 31.48 21.08 -49.28
C ARG A 23 31.42 21.21 -47.76
N ARG A 24 30.98 22.37 -47.29
CA ARG A 24 30.56 22.56 -45.90
C ARG A 24 29.51 21.48 -45.66
N PRO A 25 29.70 20.53 -44.71
CA PRO A 25 28.64 19.59 -44.40
C PRO A 25 27.42 20.42 -44.00
N ALA A 26 26.28 20.10 -44.61
CA ALA A 26 25.00 20.62 -44.15
C ALA A 26 24.95 20.41 -42.64
N ALA A 27 24.54 21.46 -41.91
CA ALA A 27 24.26 21.30 -40.50
C ALA A 27 23.37 20.06 -40.33
N PRO A 28 23.64 19.18 -39.34
CA PRO A 28 22.80 18.02 -39.12
C PRO A 28 21.35 18.51 -39.00
N GLU A 29 20.47 17.92 -39.79
CA GLU A 29 19.05 18.18 -39.73
C GLU A 29 18.60 17.74 -38.34
N VAL A 30 18.49 18.71 -37.43
CA VAL A 30 18.04 18.47 -36.06
C VAL A 30 16.63 17.90 -36.18
N SER A 31 16.46 16.63 -35.79
CA SER A 31 15.13 16.02 -35.75
C SER A 31 14.22 16.92 -34.93
N GLN A 32 12.93 17.02 -35.32
CA GLN A 32 11.97 17.90 -34.63
C GLN A 32 11.83 17.60 -33.12
N GLU A 33 12.39 16.48 -32.66
CA GLU A 33 12.36 15.97 -31.29
C GLU A 33 13.35 16.67 -30.35
N ASP A 34 14.44 17.25 -30.88
CA ASP A 34 15.45 17.99 -30.10
C ASP A 34 15.19 19.51 -30.01
N ARG A 35 14.06 19.97 -30.57
CA ARG A 35 13.70 21.38 -30.50
C ARG A 35 13.03 21.66 -29.17
N ILE A 36 13.75 22.35 -28.26
CA ILE A 36 13.17 22.95 -27.05
C ILE A 36 12.00 23.84 -27.49
N THR A 37 10.78 23.35 -27.28
CA THR A 37 9.55 24.08 -27.59
C THR A 37 9.30 25.08 -26.48
N THR A 38 9.39 26.37 -26.80
CA THR A 38 9.08 27.42 -25.84
C THR A 38 7.57 27.48 -25.64
N ILE A 39 7.13 27.33 -24.37
CA ILE A 39 5.73 27.44 -23.97
C ILE A 39 5.28 28.88 -24.25
N ARG A 40 4.24 29.06 -25.07
CA ARG A 40 3.66 30.39 -25.34
C ARG A 40 2.84 30.87 -24.14
N SER A 41 2.66 32.18 -24.00
CA SER A 41 1.77 32.75 -22.97
C SER A 41 0.39 32.10 -23.06
N GLY A 42 -0.12 31.59 -21.94
CA GLY A 42 -1.38 30.83 -21.87
C GLY A 42 -1.29 29.32 -22.09
N GLN A 43 -0.11 28.76 -22.39
CA GLN A 43 0.09 27.31 -22.58
C GLN A 43 0.67 26.56 -21.36
N GLY A 44 0.65 27.18 -20.18
CA GLY A 44 0.98 26.53 -18.91
C GLY A 44 -0.27 26.00 -18.19
N ALA A 45 -0.10 25.07 -17.26
CA ALA A 45 -1.17 24.69 -16.34
C ALA A 45 -1.49 25.88 -15.43
N THR A 46 -2.64 26.51 -15.63
CA THR A 46 -3.10 27.62 -14.78
C THR A 46 -3.74 27.04 -13.53
N VAL A 47 -3.10 27.18 -12.37
CA VAL A 47 -3.61 26.65 -11.09
C VAL A 47 -4.30 27.76 -10.31
N THR A 48 -5.62 27.77 -10.32
CA THR A 48 -6.44 28.81 -9.63
C THR A 48 -7.32 28.26 -8.53
N THR A 49 -7.47 26.93 -8.45
CA THR A 49 -8.31 26.25 -7.46
C THR A 49 -7.65 24.94 -7.01
N ARG A 50 -8.01 24.46 -5.82
CA ARG A 50 -7.49 23.18 -5.26
C ARG A 50 -7.76 21.98 -6.18
N LYS A 51 -8.95 21.91 -6.80
CA LYS A 51 -9.33 20.85 -7.73
C LYS A 51 -8.50 20.89 -9.04
N ASN A 52 -8.23 22.09 -9.55
CA ASN A 52 -7.38 22.29 -10.73
C ASN A 52 -5.91 21.93 -10.41
N ALA A 53 -5.41 22.28 -9.23
CA ALA A 53 -4.08 21.89 -8.76
C ALA A 53 -3.90 20.37 -8.73
N ALA A 54 -4.87 19.64 -8.15
CA ALA A 54 -4.86 18.18 -8.10
C ALA A 54 -4.89 17.56 -9.52
N GLN A 55 -5.71 18.10 -10.42
CA GLN A 55 -5.78 17.64 -11.80
C GLN A 55 -4.50 17.91 -12.59
N ALA A 56 -3.86 19.07 -12.37
CA ALA A 56 -2.56 19.42 -12.96
C ALA A 56 -1.44 18.51 -12.44
N ALA A 57 -1.41 18.23 -11.13
CA ALA A 57 -0.45 17.32 -10.52
C ALA A 57 -0.58 15.89 -11.04
N ARG A 58 -1.81 15.36 -11.13
CA ARG A 58 -2.08 14.03 -11.71
C ARG A 58 -1.63 13.95 -13.18
N ARG A 59 -1.83 15.02 -13.97
CA ARG A 59 -1.34 15.08 -15.35
C ARG A 59 0.19 15.14 -15.43
N ALA A 60 0.86 15.83 -14.51
CA ALA A 60 2.31 15.90 -14.44
C ALA A 60 2.94 14.54 -14.07
N ARG A 61 2.38 13.84 -13.08
CA ARG A 61 2.84 12.49 -12.66
C ARG A 61 2.80 11.49 -13.80
N ARG A 62 1.64 11.37 -14.48
CA ARG A 62 1.50 10.46 -15.64
C ARG A 62 2.46 10.78 -16.79
N ASN A 63 2.76 12.06 -17.01
CA ASN A 63 3.73 12.45 -18.04
C ASN A 63 5.17 12.09 -17.60
N ALA A 64 5.50 12.27 -16.32
CA ALA A 64 6.78 11.86 -15.77
C ALA A 64 6.98 10.34 -15.82
N GLU A 65 5.97 9.56 -15.41
CA GLU A 65 5.94 8.10 -15.52
C GLU A 65 6.11 7.65 -16.97
N ARG A 66 5.36 8.24 -17.90
CA ARG A 66 5.50 7.94 -19.33
C ARG A 66 6.93 8.18 -19.82
N ARG A 67 7.54 9.30 -19.47
CA ARG A 67 8.95 9.60 -19.82
C ARG A 67 9.96 8.71 -19.09
N TYR A 68 9.59 8.18 -17.93
CA TYR A 68 10.42 7.22 -17.20
C TYR A 68 10.41 5.88 -17.95
N TYR A 69 9.24 5.34 -18.29
CA TYR A 69 9.11 4.09 -19.04
C TYR A 69 9.59 4.18 -20.50
N GLU A 70 9.53 5.35 -21.13
CA GLU A 70 10.15 5.59 -22.45
C GLU A 70 11.69 5.55 -22.37
N ARG A 71 12.28 5.86 -21.21
CA ARG A 71 13.75 5.82 -20.98
C ARG A 71 14.25 4.51 -20.38
N HIS A 72 13.37 3.75 -19.73
CA HIS A 72 13.68 2.49 -19.06
C HIS A 72 12.72 1.37 -19.51
N PRO A 73 12.87 0.86 -20.75
CA PRO A 73 12.06 -0.25 -21.25
C PRO A 73 12.24 -1.55 -20.44
N GLU A 74 13.40 -1.75 -19.80
CA GLU A 74 13.72 -2.88 -18.93
C GLU A 74 12.83 -2.94 -17.67
N ALA A 75 12.32 -1.79 -17.21
CA ALA A 75 11.41 -1.72 -16.08
C ALA A 75 10.00 -2.26 -16.42
N ARG A 76 9.73 -2.61 -17.69
CA ARG A 76 8.50 -3.29 -18.10
C ARG A 76 8.57 -4.82 -18.01
N GLU A 77 9.77 -5.42 -17.97
CA GLU A 77 9.95 -6.87 -18.16
C GLU A 77 10.36 -7.65 -16.91
N SER A 78 10.59 -7.02 -15.76
CA SER A 78 10.97 -7.72 -14.51
C SER A 78 9.77 -8.35 -13.78
N GLY A 79 8.95 -9.13 -14.49
CA GLY A 79 7.69 -9.71 -14.00
C GLY A 79 7.57 -11.23 -14.19
N VAL A 80 8.67 -11.97 -14.36
CA VAL A 80 8.61 -13.44 -14.47
C VAL A 80 9.39 -14.08 -13.31
N GLY A 81 8.73 -14.14 -12.16
CA GLY A 81 9.03 -15.14 -11.13
C GLY A 81 8.32 -16.45 -11.45
N PRO A 82 8.81 -17.62 -10.99
CA PRO A 82 8.19 -18.90 -11.30
C PRO A 82 6.74 -18.95 -10.81
N GLU A 83 5.82 -19.40 -11.67
CA GLU A 83 4.41 -19.57 -11.34
C GLU A 83 4.26 -20.46 -10.10
N ARG A 84 3.92 -19.85 -8.96
CA ARG A 84 3.58 -20.57 -7.75
C ARG A 84 2.19 -21.16 -7.93
N SER A 85 2.11 -22.38 -8.46
CA SER A 85 0.87 -23.16 -8.48
C SER A 85 0.34 -23.27 -7.04
N GLY A 86 -0.80 -22.63 -6.77
CA GLY A 86 -1.37 -22.47 -5.42
C GLY A 86 -1.59 -23.79 -4.67
N ARG A 87 -1.62 -24.92 -5.38
CA ARG A 87 -1.69 -26.27 -4.80
C ARG A 87 -0.50 -26.61 -3.90
N ASN A 88 0.70 -26.11 -4.21
CA ASN A 88 1.90 -26.38 -3.41
C ASN A 88 1.95 -25.54 -2.13
N VAL A 89 1.36 -24.33 -2.16
CA VAL A 89 1.25 -23.44 -0.99
C VAL A 89 0.19 -23.98 -0.03
N VAL A 90 -0.98 -24.36 -0.52
CA VAL A 90 -2.04 -24.97 0.31
C VAL A 90 -1.54 -26.25 0.98
N LEU A 91 -0.77 -27.08 0.27
CA LEU A 91 -0.22 -28.31 0.84
C LEU A 91 0.80 -28.03 1.97
N LEU A 92 1.62 -26.99 1.82
CA LEU A 92 2.54 -26.57 2.90
C LEU A 92 1.81 -26.03 4.13
N VAL A 93 0.76 -25.22 3.94
CA VAL A 93 -0.03 -24.65 5.04
C VAL A 93 -0.78 -25.76 5.81
N VAL A 94 -1.38 -26.72 5.09
CA VAL A 94 -2.05 -27.86 5.72
C VAL A 94 -1.07 -28.70 6.54
N LEU A 95 0.14 -28.94 6.01
CA LEU A 95 1.16 -29.74 6.69
C LEU A 95 1.72 -29.02 7.93
N SER A 96 1.88 -27.69 7.88
CA SER A 96 2.32 -26.90 9.04
C SER A 96 1.26 -26.85 10.14
N VAL A 97 -0.02 -26.67 9.80
CA VAL A 97 -1.13 -26.68 10.77
C VAL A 97 -1.24 -28.04 11.47
N LEU A 98 -1.08 -29.13 10.71
CA LEU A 98 -1.16 -30.49 11.24
C LEU A 98 0.01 -30.80 12.19
N ALA A 99 1.22 -30.29 11.89
CA ALA A 99 2.37 -30.39 12.79
C ALA A 99 2.16 -29.59 14.10
N LEU A 100 1.61 -28.38 14.01
CA LEU A 100 1.28 -27.54 15.16
C LEU A 100 0.23 -28.18 16.08
N ALA A 101 -0.81 -28.78 15.50
CA ALA A 101 -1.83 -29.49 16.26
C ALA A 101 -1.25 -30.67 17.05
N ILE A 102 -0.30 -31.42 16.48
CA ILE A 102 0.38 -32.53 17.17
C ILE A 102 1.22 -32.00 18.35
N VAL A 103 1.98 -30.92 18.15
CA VAL A 103 2.78 -30.31 19.22
C VAL A 103 1.90 -29.79 20.35
N PHE A 104 0.77 -29.17 20.03
CA PHE A 104 -0.21 -28.69 21.01
C PHE A 104 -0.82 -29.85 21.81
N PHE A 105 -1.17 -30.97 21.15
CA PHE A 105 -1.71 -32.15 21.82
C PHE A 105 -0.72 -32.79 22.79
N VAL A 106 0.56 -32.88 22.39
CA VAL A 106 1.63 -33.39 23.26
C VAL A 106 1.90 -32.43 24.43
N GLY A 107 1.91 -31.12 24.17
CA GLY A 107 2.08 -30.10 25.21
C GLY A 107 0.95 -30.11 26.26
N SER A 108 -0.30 -30.19 25.81
CA SER A 108 -1.48 -30.25 26.69
C SER A 108 -1.55 -31.53 27.53
N CYS A 109 -1.03 -32.66 27.03
CA CYS A 109 -0.93 -33.89 27.82
C CYS A 109 0.08 -33.79 28.96
N VAL A 110 1.11 -32.93 28.87
CA VAL A 110 2.11 -32.76 29.93
C VAL A 110 1.64 -31.80 31.03
N THR A 111 0.85 -30.78 30.68
CA THR A 111 0.27 -29.85 31.67
C THR A 111 -0.86 -30.48 32.50
N ALA A 112 -1.59 -31.46 31.98
CA ALA A 112 -2.63 -32.17 32.73
C ALA A 112 -2.10 -33.13 33.81
N LEU A 113 -0.83 -33.53 33.75
CA LEU A 113 -0.19 -34.42 34.74
C LEU A 113 0.47 -33.68 35.90
N LEU A 114 0.70 -32.36 35.78
CA LEU A 114 1.44 -31.57 36.77
C LEU A 114 0.56 -30.66 37.63
N ASN A 115 -0.74 -30.57 37.34
CA ASN A 115 -1.65 -29.69 38.08
C ASN A 115 -3.03 -30.35 38.31
N PRO A 116 -3.20 -31.19 39.35
CA PRO A 116 -4.52 -31.57 39.82
C PRO A 116 -5.14 -30.38 40.57
N ALA A 117 -6.18 -29.78 40.02
CA ALA A 117 -7.03 -28.85 40.76
C ALA A 117 -7.86 -29.63 41.80
N PRO A 118 -8.05 -29.11 43.03
CA PRO A 118 -8.83 -29.80 44.05
C PRO A 118 -10.34 -29.74 43.75
N ASP A 119 -10.96 -30.92 43.85
CA ASP A 119 -12.39 -31.19 43.81
C ASP A 119 -13.17 -30.47 44.90
N THR A 120 -14.40 -30.02 44.61
CA THR A 120 -15.65 -30.58 45.18
C THR A 120 -16.91 -29.87 44.60
N PRO A 121 -18.09 -30.54 44.63
CA PRO A 121 -19.05 -30.56 43.52
C PRO A 121 -20.46 -30.06 43.92
N SER A 122 -21.35 -29.94 42.93
CA SER A 122 -22.83 -30.14 42.98
C SER A 122 -23.36 -29.85 41.56
N VAL A 123 -23.32 -30.83 40.65
CA VAL A 123 -24.47 -31.69 40.25
C VAL A 123 -25.76 -30.88 40.05
N GLU A 124 -26.09 -30.64 38.78
CA GLU A 124 -27.40 -30.97 38.21
C GLU A 124 -27.22 -31.22 36.71
N GLU A 125 -27.16 -32.49 36.33
CA GLU A 125 -27.31 -32.95 34.97
C GLU A 125 -28.79 -32.83 34.56
N THR A 126 -29.06 -32.35 33.35
CA THR A 126 -30.13 -32.94 32.55
C THR A 126 -29.69 -32.98 31.08
N GLN A 127 -29.67 -34.20 30.55
CA GLN A 127 -29.33 -34.57 29.18
C GLN A 127 -30.28 -33.90 28.17
N ASN A 128 -29.76 -33.43 27.02
CA ASN A 128 -30.09 -34.06 25.73
C ASN A 128 -29.28 -33.53 24.53
N GLU A 129 -28.79 -34.50 23.74
CA GLU A 129 -28.66 -34.56 22.27
C GLU A 129 -27.94 -33.46 21.44
N GLN A 130 -26.87 -33.95 20.79
CA GLN A 130 -26.29 -33.56 19.50
C GLN A 130 -27.02 -32.52 18.64
N ARG A 131 -26.32 -31.42 18.34
CA ARG A 131 -26.36 -30.75 17.03
C ARG A 131 -24.97 -30.15 16.72
N PRO A 132 -24.44 -30.25 15.50
CA PRO A 132 -23.24 -29.50 15.10
C PRO A 132 -23.52 -28.01 15.31
N PRO A 133 -22.54 -27.13 15.57
CA PRO A 133 -22.81 -25.70 15.55
C PRO A 133 -23.23 -25.32 14.12
N GLU A 134 -24.54 -25.23 13.95
CA GLU A 134 -25.22 -24.57 12.84
C GLU A 134 -24.76 -23.12 12.82
N SER A 135 -24.60 -22.60 11.60
CA SER A 135 -24.37 -21.19 11.31
C SER A 135 -25.25 -20.30 12.19
N ALA A 136 -24.64 -19.68 13.20
CA ALA A 136 -25.32 -18.72 14.05
C ALA A 136 -25.50 -17.43 13.23
N THR A 137 -26.73 -17.20 12.79
CA THR A 137 -27.21 -15.93 12.26
C THR A 137 -27.01 -14.88 13.36
N GLY A 138 -26.16 -13.89 13.08
CA GLY A 138 -25.80 -12.85 14.03
C GLY A 138 -27.02 -12.07 14.53
N GLN A 139 -27.22 -12.07 15.84
CA GLN A 139 -28.10 -11.13 16.53
C GLN A 139 -27.25 -10.27 17.47
N GLY A 140 -26.96 -9.07 16.97
CA GLY A 140 -26.56 -7.85 17.68
C GLY A 140 -25.87 -8.00 19.03
N GLU A 141 -24.56 -8.19 19.02
CA GLU A 141 -23.73 -7.63 20.08
C GLU A 141 -23.83 -6.10 20.03
N PRO A 142 -23.79 -5.40 21.19
CA PRO A 142 -23.64 -3.95 21.20
C PRO A 142 -22.41 -3.58 20.38
N ASP A 143 -22.54 -2.62 19.46
CA ASP A 143 -21.45 -2.09 18.63
C ASP A 143 -20.34 -1.62 19.57
N ALA A 144 -19.36 -2.50 19.82
CA ALA A 144 -18.27 -2.20 20.72
C ALA A 144 -17.55 -0.97 20.15
N GLU A 145 -17.06 -0.05 20.96
CA GLU A 145 -16.37 1.11 20.38
C GLU A 145 -15.20 0.67 19.50
N ASN A 146 -14.55 -0.43 19.91
CA ASN A 146 -13.41 -1.02 19.24
C ASN A 146 -13.60 -2.51 18.99
N GLU A 147 -13.20 -2.96 17.80
CA GLU A 147 -13.16 -4.36 17.43
C GLU A 147 -11.85 -4.67 16.71
N GLN A 148 -11.35 -5.90 16.86
CA GLN A 148 -10.18 -6.37 16.13
C GLN A 148 -10.39 -7.83 15.71
N ALA A 149 -9.90 -8.17 14.54
CA ALA A 149 -9.90 -9.53 14.02
C ALA A 149 -8.62 -9.84 13.26
N ALA A 150 -8.28 -11.14 13.20
CA ALA A 150 -7.27 -11.64 12.28
C ALA A 150 -7.72 -11.48 10.82
N VAL A 151 -6.82 -11.75 9.88
CA VAL A 151 -7.05 -11.54 8.43
C VAL A 151 -8.23 -12.32 7.84
N ASP A 152 -8.67 -13.40 8.49
CA ASP A 152 -9.80 -14.25 8.10
C ASP A 152 -11.10 -13.93 8.85
N GLY A 153 -11.06 -12.97 9.78
CA GLY A 153 -12.22 -12.49 10.51
C GLY A 153 -12.81 -11.20 9.94
N SER A 154 -13.71 -10.60 10.72
CA SER A 154 -14.37 -9.35 10.39
C SER A 154 -14.59 -8.48 11.62
N VAL A 155 -14.72 -7.18 11.39
CA VAL A 155 -15.22 -6.21 12.37
C VAL A 155 -16.57 -5.67 11.92
N SER A 156 -17.42 -5.28 12.85
CA SER A 156 -18.79 -4.85 12.56
C SER A 156 -19.00 -3.39 12.90
N TYR A 157 -19.86 -2.69 12.16
CA TYR A 157 -20.35 -1.36 12.51
C TYR A 157 -21.79 -1.22 12.04
N ARG A 158 -22.70 -0.81 12.93
CA ARG A 158 -24.13 -0.59 12.59
C ARG A 158 -24.81 -1.74 11.82
N GLY A 159 -24.43 -2.98 12.09
CA GLY A 159 -25.00 -4.17 11.44
C GLY A 159 -24.43 -4.47 10.04
N GLU A 160 -23.40 -3.75 9.62
CA GLU A 160 -22.56 -4.09 8.47
C GLU A 160 -21.27 -4.78 8.95
N SER A 161 -20.74 -5.69 8.14
CA SER A 161 -19.49 -6.41 8.41
C SER A 161 -18.41 -5.96 7.44
N TYR A 162 -17.20 -5.76 7.96
CA TYR A 162 -16.02 -5.34 7.22
C TYR A 162 -14.97 -6.43 7.34
N ALA A 163 -14.56 -7.00 6.21
CA ALA A 163 -13.63 -8.12 6.16
C ALA A 163 -12.58 -7.94 5.06
N LEU A 164 -11.43 -8.58 5.25
CA LEU A 164 -10.40 -8.67 4.22
C LEU A 164 -10.73 -9.84 3.30
N GLN A 165 -10.80 -9.58 1.99
CA GLN A 165 -11.09 -10.61 0.99
C GLN A 165 -10.14 -10.49 -0.19
N GLN A 166 -9.64 -11.63 -0.71
CA GLN A 166 -8.83 -11.63 -1.91
C GLN A 166 -9.69 -11.26 -3.13
N GLN A 167 -9.17 -10.34 -3.94
CA GLN A 167 -9.79 -9.86 -5.17
C GLN A 167 -9.23 -10.59 -6.39
N ASP A 168 -9.87 -10.43 -7.55
CA ASP A 168 -9.47 -11.09 -8.81
C ASP A 168 -8.04 -10.75 -9.28
N ASP A 169 -7.50 -9.60 -8.85
CA ASP A 169 -6.12 -9.19 -9.12
C ASP A 169 -5.12 -9.71 -8.08
N GLY A 170 -5.58 -10.56 -7.16
CA GLY A 170 -4.76 -11.18 -6.12
C GLY A 170 -4.50 -10.30 -4.90
N LEU A 171 -4.83 -9.01 -4.95
CA LEU A 171 -4.73 -8.09 -3.81
C LEU A 171 -5.84 -8.37 -2.80
N MET A 172 -5.58 -8.03 -1.54
CA MET A 172 -6.62 -8.03 -0.51
C MET A 172 -7.44 -6.74 -0.61
N GLY A 173 -8.76 -6.86 -0.55
CA GLY A 173 -9.68 -5.73 -0.46
C GLY A 173 -10.36 -5.71 0.90
N VAL A 174 -10.62 -4.51 1.41
CA VAL A 174 -11.58 -4.34 2.51
C VAL A 174 -12.97 -4.30 1.89
N VAL A 175 -13.80 -5.26 2.27
CA VAL A 175 -15.15 -5.45 1.73
C VAL A 175 -16.15 -5.18 2.83
N CYS A 176 -17.07 -4.26 2.59
CA CYS A 176 -18.27 -4.08 3.40
C CYS A 176 -19.34 -5.04 2.91
N THR A 177 -19.99 -5.74 3.84
CA THR A 177 -21.17 -6.56 3.59
C THR A 177 -22.32 -6.02 4.43
N ALA A 178 -23.34 -5.49 3.76
CA ALA A 178 -24.54 -5.00 4.41
C ALA A 178 -25.34 -6.15 5.04
N GLY A 179 -26.25 -5.82 5.96
CA GLY A 179 -27.09 -6.83 6.63
C GLY A 179 -28.01 -7.62 5.70
N ASP A 180 -28.24 -7.14 4.46
CA ASP A 180 -28.98 -7.87 3.42
C ASP A 180 -28.09 -8.82 2.59
N GLY A 181 -26.79 -8.88 2.89
CA GLY A 181 -25.80 -9.71 2.21
C GLY A 181 -25.15 -9.06 0.98
N THR A 182 -25.50 -7.82 0.64
CA THR A 182 -24.86 -7.09 -0.46
C THR A 182 -23.43 -6.71 -0.06
N SER A 183 -22.45 -7.03 -0.91
CA SER A 183 -21.05 -6.68 -0.67
C SER A 183 -20.52 -5.62 -1.63
N GLU A 184 -19.69 -4.72 -1.11
CA GLU A 184 -18.95 -3.70 -1.87
C GLU A 184 -17.48 -3.70 -1.44
N VAL A 185 -16.57 -3.65 -2.42
CA VAL A 185 -15.14 -3.45 -2.16
C VAL A 185 -14.90 -1.96 -1.94
N LEU A 186 -14.56 -1.57 -0.72
CA LEU A 186 -14.30 -0.17 -0.36
C LEU A 186 -12.97 0.31 -0.93
N PHE A 187 -11.92 -0.49 -0.73
CA PHE A 187 -10.60 -0.25 -1.28
C PHE A 187 -9.75 -1.51 -1.30
N LYS A 188 -8.65 -1.48 -2.05
CA LYS A 188 -7.64 -2.52 -2.08
C LYS A 188 -6.43 -2.11 -1.25
N VAL A 189 -5.94 -3.05 -0.47
CA VAL A 189 -4.71 -2.93 0.33
C VAL A 189 -3.53 -3.24 -0.58
N GLU A 190 -2.49 -2.39 -0.56
CA GLU A 190 -1.38 -2.50 -1.51
C GLU A 190 -0.35 -3.56 -1.11
N GLY A 191 -0.26 -3.86 0.19
CA GLY A 191 0.61 -4.82 0.82
C GLY A 191 -0.14 -6.04 1.33
N THR A 192 0.45 -6.70 2.32
CA THR A 192 -0.12 -7.89 2.97
C THR A 192 -0.69 -7.50 4.33
N PRO A 193 -2.03 -7.47 4.51
CA PRO A 193 -2.65 -7.19 5.80
C PRO A 193 -2.18 -8.17 6.89
N ALA A 194 -1.99 -7.67 8.10
CA ALA A 194 -1.72 -8.48 9.28
C ALA A 194 -2.98 -8.68 10.14
N ALA A 195 -3.92 -7.73 10.10
CA ALA A 195 -5.17 -7.74 10.85
C ALA A 195 -6.17 -6.75 10.23
N ILE A 196 -7.43 -6.81 10.66
CA ILE A 196 -8.42 -5.76 10.46
C ILE A 196 -8.96 -5.31 11.80
N MET A 197 -9.09 -4.00 12.00
CA MET A 197 -9.57 -3.42 13.24
C MET A 197 -10.54 -2.28 12.95
N ARG A 198 -11.38 -1.96 13.93
CA ARG A 198 -12.21 -0.76 13.92
C ARG A 198 -12.03 -0.01 15.22
N HIS A 199 -11.81 1.29 15.11
CA HIS A 199 -11.87 2.26 16.21
C HIS A 199 -12.95 3.29 15.87
N GLY A 200 -14.09 3.24 16.58
CA GLY A 200 -15.25 4.06 16.28
C GLY A 200 -15.73 3.87 14.83
N VAL A 201 -15.64 4.92 14.02
CA VAL A 201 -16.00 4.89 12.59
C VAL A 201 -14.81 4.64 11.65
N THR A 202 -13.64 4.30 12.17
CA THR A 202 -12.42 4.16 11.36
C THR A 202 -12.00 2.70 11.29
N ILE A 203 -11.93 2.15 10.08
CA ILE A 203 -11.27 0.88 9.79
C ILE A 203 -9.77 1.11 9.76
N LEU A 204 -9.01 0.22 10.40
CA LEU A 204 -7.55 0.21 10.43
C LEU A 204 -7.06 -1.14 9.92
N VAL A 205 -6.06 -1.11 9.02
CA VAL A 205 -5.44 -2.29 8.45
C VAL A 205 -3.92 -2.13 8.51
N PRO A 206 -3.26 -2.68 9.53
CA PRO A 206 -1.80 -2.82 9.53
C PRO A 206 -1.40 -3.73 8.35
N GLU A 207 -0.48 -3.27 7.50
CA GLU A 207 -0.03 -3.99 6.31
C GLU A 207 1.50 -4.05 6.21
N ASN A 208 1.99 -5.20 5.76
CA ASN A 208 3.39 -5.40 5.40
C ASN A 208 3.63 -4.93 3.97
N ARG A 209 4.70 -4.16 3.79
CA ARG A 209 5.25 -3.63 2.55
C ARG A 209 6.66 -4.20 2.35
N ASP A 210 7.30 -3.84 1.25
CA ASP A 210 8.66 -4.32 0.96
C ASP A 210 9.68 -3.80 1.99
N GLY A 211 9.99 -4.63 2.99
CA GLY A 211 10.98 -4.35 4.03
C GLY A 211 10.50 -3.48 5.19
N GLY A 212 9.19 -3.24 5.30
CA GLY A 212 8.60 -2.42 6.35
C GLY A 212 7.10 -2.60 6.43
N TRP A 213 6.46 -1.80 7.26
CA TRP A 213 5.00 -1.85 7.44
C TRP A 213 4.44 -0.45 7.61
N ASP A 214 3.14 -0.31 7.36
CA ASP A 214 2.35 0.89 7.69
C ASP A 214 0.92 0.48 8.08
N VAL A 215 0.08 1.47 8.38
CA VAL A 215 -1.32 1.25 8.77
C VAL A 215 -2.23 2.06 7.87
N VAL A 216 -3.00 1.38 7.04
CA VAL A 216 -4.05 2.00 6.23
C VAL A 216 -5.25 2.30 7.12
N CYS A 217 -5.88 3.45 6.91
CA CYS A 217 -7.11 3.81 7.56
C CYS A 217 -8.18 4.28 6.57
N TYR A 218 -9.43 3.96 6.90
CA TYR A 218 -10.61 4.37 6.14
C TYR A 218 -11.73 4.75 7.09
N VAL A 219 -12.32 5.93 6.89
CA VAL A 219 -13.46 6.39 7.69
C VAL A 219 -14.74 5.90 7.03
N ILE A 220 -15.50 5.08 7.73
CA ILE A 220 -16.83 4.59 7.34
C ILE A 220 -17.74 5.79 7.09
N ASP A 221 -18.50 5.75 5.99
CA ASP A 221 -19.31 6.86 5.46
C ASP A 221 -18.50 8.13 5.14
N GLY A 222 -17.17 8.07 5.26
CA GLY A 222 -16.27 9.13 4.83
C GLY A 222 -16.25 9.20 3.31
N HIS A 223 -16.49 10.39 2.76
CA HIS A 223 -16.39 10.63 1.31
C HIS A 223 -14.94 10.78 0.82
N SER A 224 -13.99 10.12 1.49
CA SER A 224 -12.56 10.16 1.20
C SER A 224 -12.02 8.79 0.79
N ASP A 225 -11.05 8.80 -0.11
CA ASP A 225 -10.22 7.63 -0.40
C ASP A 225 -9.51 7.15 0.89
N PRO A 226 -9.11 5.86 0.99
CA PRO A 226 -8.30 5.38 2.11
C PRO A 226 -7.01 6.20 2.23
N SER A 227 -6.53 6.33 3.47
CA SER A 227 -5.30 7.06 3.79
C SER A 227 -4.46 6.25 4.78
N TYR A 228 -3.44 6.85 5.38
CA TYR A 228 -2.60 6.18 6.37
C TYR A 228 -2.74 6.85 7.73
N VAL A 229 -2.60 6.06 8.80
CA VAL A 229 -2.47 6.59 10.15
C VAL A 229 -1.20 7.43 10.21
N VAL A 230 -1.31 8.61 10.82
CA VAL A 230 -0.19 9.53 11.03
C VAL A 230 0.06 9.72 12.52
N ALA A 231 1.33 9.85 12.88
CA ALA A 231 1.74 10.20 14.24
C ALA A 231 1.45 11.68 14.52
N GLU A 232 1.66 12.10 15.77
CA GLU A 232 1.43 13.49 16.21
C GLU A 232 2.23 14.53 15.42
N ASP A 233 3.41 14.15 14.93
CA ASP A 233 4.26 15.00 14.09
C ASP A 233 3.82 15.07 12.61
N GLY A 234 2.74 14.36 12.26
CA GLY A 234 2.19 14.26 10.91
C GLY A 234 2.93 13.29 10.00
N SER A 235 3.94 12.58 10.49
CA SER A 235 4.59 11.50 9.75
C SER A 235 3.70 10.26 9.67
N LYS A 236 3.86 9.46 8.61
CA LYS A 236 3.13 8.20 8.46
C LYS A 236 3.60 7.22 9.54
N VAL A 237 2.66 6.65 10.29
CA VAL A 237 2.95 5.53 11.21
C VAL A 237 3.43 4.35 10.38
N SER A 238 4.68 3.97 10.60
CA SER A 238 5.36 2.92 9.86
C SER A 238 6.57 2.42 10.63
N GLY A 239 7.08 1.26 10.24
CA GLY A 239 8.29 0.68 10.81
C GLY A 239 9.02 -0.23 9.82
N SER A 240 10.07 -0.89 10.31
CA SER A 240 10.90 -1.81 9.54
C SER A 240 10.54 -3.27 9.80
N GLY A 241 10.81 -4.14 8.83
CA GLY A 241 10.43 -5.55 8.95
C GLY A 241 8.93 -5.75 8.80
N ASP A 242 8.45 -6.90 9.27
CA ASP A 242 7.06 -7.32 9.11
C ASP A 242 6.32 -7.19 10.44
N VAL A 243 5.07 -6.75 10.41
CA VAL A 243 4.13 -6.82 11.53
C VAL A 243 4.02 -8.28 11.99
N VAL A 244 4.32 -8.52 13.26
CA VAL A 244 4.14 -9.79 13.95
C VAL A 244 2.84 -9.79 14.74
N SER A 245 2.51 -8.68 15.38
CA SER A 245 1.22 -8.47 16.03
C SER A 245 0.81 -7.01 15.93
N ALA A 246 -0.50 -6.80 15.92
CA ALA A 246 -1.10 -5.49 16.06
C ALA A 246 -2.28 -5.62 17.02
N GLU A 247 -2.40 -4.69 17.95
CA GLU A 247 -3.42 -4.68 18.99
C GLU A 247 -4.04 -3.30 19.13
N LEU A 248 -5.37 -3.26 19.24
CA LEU A 248 -6.13 -2.05 19.54
C LEU A 248 -6.62 -2.11 20.99
N ASP A 249 -6.07 -1.25 21.85
CA ASP A 249 -6.45 -1.12 23.26
C ASP A 249 -7.00 0.29 23.51
N GLY A 250 -8.33 0.40 23.60
CA GLY A 250 -9.01 1.69 23.66
C GLY A 250 -8.62 2.55 22.45
N THR A 251 -8.03 3.71 22.72
CA THR A 251 -7.56 4.63 21.68
C THR A 251 -6.12 4.36 21.25
N THR A 252 -5.44 3.33 21.75
CA THR A 252 -4.03 3.08 21.42
C THR A 252 -3.90 1.91 20.46
N LEU A 253 -3.35 2.18 19.27
CA LEU A 253 -2.90 1.14 18.36
C LEU A 253 -1.44 0.83 18.66
N ARG A 254 -1.16 -0.45 18.93
CA ARG A 254 0.18 -0.98 19.16
C ARG A 254 0.55 -1.97 18.07
N VAL A 255 1.67 -1.75 17.40
CA VAL A 255 2.20 -2.64 16.36
C VAL A 255 3.58 -3.12 16.77
N SER A 256 3.77 -4.43 16.84
CA SER A 256 5.07 -5.06 17.08
C SER A 256 5.57 -5.74 15.80
N ASP A 257 6.83 -5.51 15.47
CA ASP A 257 7.44 -6.01 14.24
C ASP A 257 8.48 -7.12 14.47
N SER A 258 8.92 -7.74 13.37
CA SER A 258 9.85 -8.86 13.36
C SER A 258 11.27 -8.47 13.75
N THR A 259 11.57 -7.17 13.88
CA THR A 259 12.84 -6.69 14.46
C THR A 259 12.80 -6.64 15.99
N GLY A 260 11.61 -6.84 16.58
CA GLY A 260 11.37 -6.76 18.02
C GLY A 260 11.03 -5.34 18.49
N ALA A 261 10.82 -4.39 17.58
CA ALA A 261 10.38 -3.05 17.93
C ALA A 261 8.85 -3.01 18.09
N THR A 262 8.39 -2.11 18.96
CA THR A 262 6.96 -1.83 19.17
C THR A 262 6.72 -0.35 18.96
N THR A 263 5.75 -0.03 18.10
CA THR A 263 5.28 1.32 17.82
C THR A 263 3.88 1.48 18.39
N GLU A 264 3.67 2.50 19.21
CA GLU A 264 2.38 2.87 19.76
C GLU A 264 1.93 4.21 19.19
N VAL A 265 0.67 4.30 18.79
CA VAL A 265 0.04 5.54 18.34
C VAL A 265 -1.31 5.70 19.01
N THR A 266 -1.55 6.89 19.56
CA THR A 266 -2.86 7.29 20.07
C THR A 266 -3.74 7.75 18.92
N LEU A 267 -4.91 7.14 18.81
CA LEU A 267 -6.00 7.46 17.91
C LEU A 267 -6.89 8.52 18.59
N GLY A 268 -7.25 9.56 17.85
CA GLY A 268 -7.99 10.72 18.37
C GLY A 268 -9.47 10.47 18.64
#